data_AF-A0A7S0IWS3-F1
#
_entry.id   AF-A0A7S0IWS3-F1
#
_cell.length_a   1.000
_cell.length_b   1.000
_cell.length_c   1.000
_cell.angle_alpha   90.00
_cell.angle_beta   90.00
_cell.angle_gamma   90.00
#
_symmetry.space_group_name_H-M   'P 1'
#
loop_
_entity.id
_entity.type
_entity.pdbx_description
1 polymer ?
#
loop_
_entity_poly.entity_id
_entity_poly.type
_entity_poly.pdbx_seq_one_letter_code
_entity_poly.pdbx_strand_id
1 'polypeptide(L)'
;PEGDGSPPHGAGGGSNAPYAGWKHWVFEGGVRSAAFVWYAPLNAEVGGTWHDGLFHSTDWLPTLVSLAGGSTSRNLPLDGFDLLPALRRGGRASPRAELPVNIAACGPDAKGLQSIIQG
;
A
#
# COMPACT_ATOMS: atom_id res chain seq x y z
N PRO A 1 24.21 2.41 20.52
CA PRO A 1 23.48 1.69 21.58
C PRO A 1 22.16 2.42 21.90
N GLU A 2 21.06 1.68 21.70
CA GLU A 2 19.78 1.76 22.42
C GLU A 2 18.92 3.03 22.30
N GLY A 3 17.78 2.84 21.64
CA GLY A 3 16.68 3.78 21.53
C GLY A 3 15.69 3.23 20.50
N ASP A 4 14.86 2.31 20.95
CA ASP A 4 13.74 1.63 20.27
C ASP A 4 12.62 2.58 19.81
N GLY A 5 12.94 3.70 19.17
CA GLY A 5 12.04 4.48 18.32
C GLY A 5 10.74 5.01 18.94
N SER A 6 10.52 4.83 20.24
CA SER A 6 9.29 5.21 20.93
C SER A 6 9.63 6.32 21.94
N PRO A 7 9.12 7.56 21.77
CA PRO A 7 9.21 8.55 22.82
C PRO A 7 8.45 8.04 24.03
N PRO A 8 8.82 8.47 25.24
CA PRO A 8 8.08 8.18 26.46
C PRO A 8 6.76 8.97 26.46
N HIS A 9 5.83 8.60 25.60
CA HIS A 9 4.41 8.89 25.69
C HIS A 9 3.70 7.55 25.79
N GLY A 10 3.85 6.92 26.96
CA GLY A 10 3.09 5.74 27.34
C GLY A 10 1.60 6.06 27.37
N ALA A 11 0.88 5.68 26.32
CA ALA A 11 -0.58 5.55 26.31
C ALA A 11 -1.14 4.78 25.10
N GLY A 12 -0.33 4.08 24.29
CA GLY A 12 -0.80 3.40 23.08
C GLY A 12 -0.24 1.98 22.97
N GLY A 13 -1.13 0.98 22.89
CA GLY A 13 -0.77 -0.45 22.85
C GLY A 13 -0.20 -0.96 21.51
N GLY A 14 0.58 -0.16 20.78
CA GLY A 14 1.12 -0.53 19.46
C GLY A 14 2.63 -0.32 19.37
N SER A 15 3.31 -1.13 18.56
CA SER A 15 4.73 -1.02 18.24
C SER A 15 4.94 -1.12 16.73
N ASN A 16 5.80 -0.26 16.19
CA ASN A 16 6.21 -0.26 14.79
C ASN A 16 7.63 -0.78 14.57
N ALA A 17 8.31 -1.22 15.63
CA ALA A 17 9.67 -1.74 15.50
C ALA A 17 9.72 -2.89 14.47
N PRO A 18 10.76 -2.96 13.62
CA PRO A 18 11.99 -2.17 13.62
C PRO A 18 11.90 -0.85 12.83
N TYR A 19 10.72 -0.47 12.34
CA TYR A 19 10.53 0.68 11.46
C TYR A 19 10.50 2.01 12.21
N ALA A 20 11.07 3.05 11.60
CA ALA A 20 11.15 4.38 12.20
C ALA A 20 9.80 5.12 12.11
N GLY A 21 9.44 5.85 13.17
CA GLY A 21 8.26 6.71 13.22
C GLY A 21 6.98 6.01 13.69
N TRP A 22 5.92 6.80 13.83
CA TRP A 22 4.60 6.34 14.26
C TRP A 22 3.50 7.08 13.51
N LYS A 23 2.24 6.88 13.94
CA LYS A 23 1.09 7.60 13.40
C LYS A 23 1.39 9.10 13.21
N HIS A 24 1.01 9.67 12.08
CA HIS A 24 1.30 11.05 11.64
C HIS A 24 2.67 11.29 10.99
N TRP A 25 3.56 10.30 10.97
CA TRP A 25 4.88 10.44 10.35
C TRP A 25 4.88 9.74 8.97
N VAL A 26 5.67 10.24 8.02
CA VAL A 26 5.79 9.68 6.65
C VAL A 26 6.93 8.64 6.53
N PHE A 27 7.56 8.27 7.64
CA PHE A 27 8.54 7.19 7.67
C PHE A 27 7.85 5.82 7.69
N GLU A 28 8.60 4.75 7.44
CA GLU A 28 8.08 3.36 7.36
C GLU A 28 7.12 3.01 8.51
N GLY A 29 7.45 3.33 9.76
CA GLY A 29 6.60 3.01 10.92
C GLY A 29 5.28 3.79 10.97
N GLY A 30 5.15 4.87 10.21
CA GLY A 30 3.90 5.61 10.08
C GLY A 30 3.02 5.16 8.91
N VAL A 31 3.58 4.52 7.88
CA VAL A 31 2.88 4.26 6.60
C VAL A 31 2.87 2.78 6.17
N ARG A 32 3.81 1.96 6.67
CA ARG A 32 3.87 0.52 6.39
C ARG A 32 3.05 -0.23 7.43
N SER A 33 1.95 -0.81 6.99
CA SER A 33 1.05 -1.61 7.84
C SER A 33 1.19 -3.10 7.57
N ALA A 34 0.86 -3.92 8.57
CA ALA A 34 0.71 -5.36 8.38
C ALA A 34 -0.48 -5.65 7.44
N ALA A 35 -0.28 -6.55 6.48
CA ALA A 35 -1.31 -6.97 5.54
C ALA A 35 -1.17 -8.47 5.24
N PHE A 36 -2.31 -9.15 5.10
CA PHE A 36 -2.38 -10.54 4.64
C PHE A 36 -3.66 -10.74 3.84
N VAL A 37 -3.65 -11.73 2.95
CA VAL A 37 -4.83 -12.14 2.18
C VAL A 37 -5.21 -13.55 2.60
N TRP A 38 -6.50 -13.75 2.84
CA TRP A 38 -7.08 -15.08 3.04
C TRP A 38 -8.33 -15.22 2.20
N TYR A 39 -8.34 -16.23 1.34
CA TYR A 39 -9.50 -16.64 0.55
C TYR A 39 -9.34 -18.11 0.21
N ALA A 40 -10.26 -18.97 0.65
CA ALA A 40 -10.07 -20.42 0.63
C ALA A 40 -9.59 -21.00 -0.73
N PRO A 41 -10.17 -20.63 -1.89
CA PRO A 41 -9.68 -21.10 -3.19
C PRO A 41 -8.26 -20.64 -3.51
N LEU A 42 -7.92 -19.38 -3.21
CA LEU A 42 -6.57 -18.87 -3.44
C LEU A 42 -5.55 -19.54 -2.49
N ASN A 43 -5.91 -19.71 -1.23
CA ASN A 43 -5.05 -20.33 -0.22
C ASN A 43 -4.80 -21.82 -0.50
N ALA A 44 -5.71 -22.52 -1.18
CA ALA A 44 -5.49 -23.90 -1.58
C ALA A 44 -4.35 -24.05 -2.61
N GLU A 45 -4.13 -23.02 -3.45
CA GLU A 45 -3.11 -23.04 -4.51
C GLU A 45 -1.80 -22.39 -4.08
N VAL A 46 -1.87 -21.27 -3.35
CA VAL A 46 -0.72 -20.41 -3.06
C VAL A 46 -0.61 -20.00 -1.59
N GLY A 47 -1.30 -20.72 -0.68
CA GLY A 47 -1.22 -20.48 0.75
C GLY A 47 0.22 -20.53 1.28
N GLY A 48 0.53 -19.68 2.26
CA GLY A 48 1.87 -19.60 2.86
C GLY A 48 2.93 -18.92 2.00
N THR A 49 2.55 -18.33 0.87
CA THR A 49 3.44 -17.51 0.04
C THR A 49 3.53 -16.08 0.57
N TRP A 50 4.62 -15.39 0.19
CA TRP A 50 4.89 -14.00 0.53
C TRP A 50 4.80 -13.14 -0.73
N HIS A 51 4.36 -11.90 -0.58
CA HIS A 51 4.39 -10.89 -1.63
C HIS A 51 5.45 -9.85 -1.29
N ASP A 52 6.57 -9.87 -2.02
CA ASP A 52 7.69 -8.93 -1.83
C ASP A 52 7.53 -7.65 -2.67
N GLY A 53 6.47 -7.55 -3.46
CA GLY A 53 6.17 -6.38 -4.29
C GLY A 53 5.48 -5.26 -3.52
N LEU A 54 5.40 -4.07 -4.13
CA LEU A 54 4.65 -2.96 -3.57
C LEU A 54 3.14 -3.23 -3.64
N PHE A 55 2.47 -2.97 -2.52
CA PHE A 55 1.03 -3.00 -2.37
C PHE A 55 0.59 -1.74 -1.63
N HIS A 56 -0.46 -1.07 -2.09
CA HIS A 56 -1.04 0.09 -1.44
C HIS A 56 -2.55 -0.06 -1.23
N SER A 57 -3.10 0.69 -0.26
CA SER A 57 -4.53 0.68 0.07
C SER A 57 -5.44 0.97 -1.15
N THR A 58 -4.97 1.78 -2.10
CA THR A 58 -5.70 2.10 -3.34
C THR A 58 -5.84 0.91 -4.28
N ASP A 59 -4.96 -0.09 -4.17
CA ASP A 59 -4.99 -1.28 -5.02
C ASP A 59 -6.14 -2.23 -4.66
N TRP A 60 -6.74 -2.09 -3.47
CA TRP A 60 -7.86 -2.95 -3.06
C TRP A 60 -9.08 -2.82 -3.96
N LEU A 61 -9.45 -1.60 -4.38
CA LEU A 61 -10.62 -1.37 -5.21
C LEU A 61 -10.55 -2.15 -6.55
N PRO A 62 -9.55 -1.92 -7.42
CA PRO A 62 -9.45 -2.66 -8.69
C PRO A 62 -9.24 -4.17 -8.47
N THR A 63 -8.50 -4.58 -7.44
CA THR A 63 -8.24 -6.00 -7.13
C THR A 63 -9.52 -6.75 -6.74
N LEU A 64 -10.33 -6.18 -5.84
CA LEU A 64 -11.57 -6.82 -5.38
C LEU A 64 -12.66 -6.80 -6.47
N VAL A 65 -12.73 -5.73 -7.28
CA VAL A 65 -13.64 -5.68 -8.44
C VAL A 65 -13.28 -6.75 -9.46
N SER A 66 -11.99 -6.91 -9.77
CA SER A 66 -11.49 -7.98 -10.65
C SER A 66 -11.82 -9.37 -10.10
N LEU A 67 -11.65 -9.59 -8.78
CA LEU A 67 -12.01 -10.84 -8.11
C LEU A 67 -13.50 -11.17 -8.24
N ALA A 68 -14.37 -10.16 -8.15
CA ALA A 68 -15.81 -10.30 -8.33
C ALA A 68 -16.26 -10.41 -9.80
N GLY A 69 -15.33 -10.36 -10.77
CA GLY A 69 -15.66 -10.36 -12.20
C GLY A 69 -16.31 -9.07 -12.70
N GLY A 70 -16.13 -7.97 -11.97
CA GLY A 70 -16.68 -6.64 -12.31
C GLY A 70 -15.73 -5.80 -13.17
N SER A 71 -16.10 -4.53 -13.36
CA SER A 71 -15.32 -3.55 -14.12
C SER A 71 -15.30 -2.19 -13.40
N THR A 72 -14.12 -1.56 -13.35
CA THR A 72 -13.91 -0.19 -12.84
C THR A 72 -14.02 0.88 -13.93
N SER A 73 -14.50 0.52 -15.14
CA SER A 73 -14.58 1.44 -16.30
C SER A 73 -15.46 2.68 -16.09
N ARG A 74 -16.35 2.65 -15.10
CA ARG A 74 -17.25 3.78 -14.75
C ARG A 74 -16.70 4.65 -13.62
N ASN A 75 -15.52 4.33 -13.09
CA ASN A 75 -14.85 5.14 -12.08
C ASN A 75 -14.07 6.29 -12.74
N LEU A 76 -13.69 7.27 -11.92
CA LEU A 76 -12.61 8.19 -12.27
C LEU A 76 -11.30 7.40 -12.44
N PRO A 77 -10.27 7.98 -13.11
CA PRO A 77 -8.94 7.39 -13.16
C PRO A 77 -8.49 6.98 -11.75
N LEU A 78 -8.08 5.72 -11.61
CA LEU A 78 -7.68 5.14 -10.33
C LEU A 78 -6.15 5.20 -10.20
N ASP A 79 -5.67 5.53 -9.00
CA ASP A 79 -4.24 5.44 -8.64
C ASP A 79 -3.82 4.01 -8.25
N GLY A 80 -4.79 3.08 -8.19
CA GLY A 80 -4.60 1.70 -7.79
C GLY A 80 -4.48 0.75 -8.99
N PHE A 81 -3.79 -0.38 -8.78
CA PHE A 81 -3.60 -1.44 -9.76
C PHE A 81 -4.29 -2.73 -9.34
N ASP A 82 -4.73 -3.53 -10.32
CA ASP A 82 -5.23 -4.89 -10.06
C ASP A 82 -4.07 -5.84 -9.72
N LEU A 83 -4.02 -6.26 -8.46
CA LEU A 83 -3.02 -7.18 -7.92
C LEU A 83 -3.48 -8.64 -7.91
N LEU A 84 -4.71 -8.95 -8.33
CA LEU A 84 -5.21 -10.32 -8.36
C LEU A 84 -4.32 -11.28 -9.16
N PRO A 85 -3.75 -10.91 -10.33
CA PRO A 85 -2.83 -11.77 -11.05
C PRO A 85 -1.54 -12.06 -10.26
N ALA A 86 -1.05 -11.09 -9.48
CA ALA A 86 0.14 -11.25 -8.63
C ALA A 86 -0.16 -12.21 -7.47
N LEU A 87 -1.31 -12.03 -6.81
CA LEU A 87 -1.77 -12.87 -5.72
C LEU A 87 -1.95 -14.33 -6.16
N ARG A 88 -2.59 -14.57 -7.32
CA ARG A 88 -2.76 -15.92 -7.90
C ARG A 88 -1.48 -16.63 -8.29
N ARG A 89 -0.37 -15.90 -8.49
CA ARG A 89 0.94 -16.47 -8.84
C ARG A 89 1.89 -16.60 -7.64
N GLY A 90 1.35 -16.56 -6.41
CA GLY A 90 2.14 -16.65 -5.19
C GLY A 90 3.00 -15.41 -4.95
N GLY A 91 2.49 -14.22 -5.28
CA GLY A 91 3.08 -12.94 -4.86
C GLY A 91 4.29 -12.44 -5.68
N ARG A 92 4.63 -13.03 -6.83
CA ARG A 92 5.96 -12.84 -7.45
C ARG A 92 6.19 -11.55 -8.25
N ALA A 93 5.15 -10.83 -8.67
CA ALA A 93 5.34 -9.57 -9.43
C ALA A 93 4.17 -8.61 -9.22
N SER A 94 4.45 -7.46 -8.59
CA SER A 94 3.51 -6.35 -8.51
C SER A 94 3.55 -5.52 -9.80
N PRO A 95 2.42 -5.09 -10.36
CA PRO A 95 2.40 -4.07 -11.41
C PRO A 95 2.79 -2.68 -10.88
N ARG A 96 2.75 -2.49 -9.55
CA ARG A 96 3.14 -1.23 -8.90
C ARG A 96 4.66 -1.16 -8.75
N ALA A 97 5.27 -0.15 -9.38
CA ALA A 97 6.69 0.15 -9.27
C ALA A 97 7.00 1.31 -8.31
N GLU A 98 6.00 2.14 -8.00
CA GLU A 98 6.15 3.33 -7.16
C GLU A 98 4.97 3.54 -6.20
N LEU A 99 5.24 4.24 -5.11
CA LEU A 99 4.26 4.58 -4.09
C LEU A 99 4.50 5.99 -3.52
N PRO A 100 3.77 7.00 -4.02
CA PRO A 100 3.78 8.33 -3.42
C PRO A 100 3.21 8.28 -2.00
N VAL A 101 4.03 8.60 -0.99
CA VAL A 101 3.66 8.53 0.44
C VAL A 101 2.90 9.78 0.90
N ASN A 102 3.23 10.94 0.34
CA ASN A 102 2.58 12.21 0.67
C ASN A 102 2.74 13.18 -0.51
N ILE A 103 1.74 14.03 -0.70
CA ILE A 103 1.82 15.19 -1.60
C ILE A 103 1.81 16.42 -0.69
N ALA A 104 2.97 17.01 -0.48
CA ALA A 104 3.05 18.26 0.25
C ALA A 104 2.47 19.38 -0.63
N ALA A 105 1.34 19.97 -0.24
CA ALA A 105 0.90 21.23 -0.79
C ALA A 105 1.83 22.34 -0.24
N CYS A 106 2.99 22.54 -0.85
CA CYS A 106 3.86 23.67 -0.54
C CYS A 106 3.70 24.75 -1.62
N GLY A 107 3.01 25.85 -1.27
CA GLY A 107 3.02 27.12 -2.00
C GLY A 107 1.92 27.32 -3.06
N PRO A 108 1.67 28.58 -3.46
CA PRO A 108 0.51 28.99 -4.29
C PRO A 108 0.55 28.50 -5.74
N ASP A 109 1.57 27.76 -6.16
CA ASP A 109 1.76 27.34 -7.55
C ASP A 109 1.25 25.91 -7.78
N ALA A 110 -0.06 25.75 -7.66
CA ALA A 110 -0.79 24.54 -8.08
C ALA A 110 -0.74 24.26 -9.60
N LYS A 111 0.13 24.94 -10.35
CA LYS A 111 0.33 24.75 -11.80
C LYS A 111 1.34 23.63 -12.14
N GLY A 112 2.14 23.17 -11.17
CA GLY A 112 3.08 22.05 -11.38
C GLY A 112 2.45 20.65 -11.40
N LEU A 113 1.18 20.52 -11.00
CA LEU A 113 0.50 19.22 -10.89
C LEU A 113 0.20 18.55 -12.23
N GLN A 114 0.13 19.30 -13.34
CA GLN A 114 -0.15 18.75 -14.67
C GLN A 114 1.04 17.98 -15.26
N SER A 115 2.29 18.27 -14.85
CA SER A 115 3.48 17.63 -15.45
C SER A 115 3.86 16.29 -14.82
N ILE A 116 3.36 15.97 -13.62
CA ILE A 116 3.61 14.68 -12.96
C ILE A 116 2.62 13.61 -13.45
N ILE A 117 1.46 14.00 -13.99
CA ILE A 117 0.41 13.08 -14.45
C ILE A 117 0.56 12.72 -15.95
N GLN A 118 1.51 13.31 -16.67
CA GLN A 118 1.71 13.07 -18.13
C GLN A 118 3.14 12.64 -18.52
N GLY A 119 3.84 11.91 -17.65
CA GLY A 119 5.10 11.24 -18.00
C GLY A 119 4.86 9.87 -18.61
#